data_AF-A0A428RBA1-F1
#
_entry.id   AF-A0A428RBA1-F1
#
_cell.length_a   1.000
_cell.length_b   1.000
_cell.length_c   1.000
_cell.angle_alpha   90.00
_cell.angle_beta   90.00
_cell.angle_gamma   90.00
#
_symmetry.space_group_name_H-M   'P 1'
#
loop_
_entity.id
_entity.type
_entity.pdbx_description
1 polymer ?
#
loop_
_entity_poly.entity_id
_entity_poly.type
_entity_poly.pdbx_seq_one_letter_code
_entity_poly.pdbx_strand_id
1 'polypeptide(L)'
;MAEAVGTALGVVGVLGQLFAGCVQAYGFFTTAANLDTDSQRLLCKVRIEEMRLVVWGRDWGVAEGRLEAHLESTRNPQLRSLALQILGELHSAVTDFNKLKERYGLVDEGKSVSLEVKGGKVGKKSPSPSRNGSRDDEGRKSNGLAKTLSASSERSWGKEFGLRAKWVIGDKEKFINLLKDLRDYNDGLERLFPLSHLPSFQRAWTHQLLESAQRDLTQLSLLETAATGVYPQLTTTANLKKLRINLDTRPQASFKPTFALKVPRPALELTKEEKESNHRGRSKGRHETAGDVVIEWVDYDRDDVEERVAHVRRLDDLARMMHSASECHPDLHSIDCVGYVDDSSHSRYGLVYKAPSPSFSTLHELIASPDLKTPDLDDRVRLAHTLAVALWSLHSLDWLHKSLCSANILFFPSAFSTSAHSPTAAAALVPDIQRPYLTGFDASRPDFDQALSVAPRNPSIATLHRHPASLRGFPHCKPMDIYSLGLVLLEIGLWKILQAYHRPHYSADRWRDKVVRAVLVPGLGSKVGRRYRDVVEKCLSVSEEMTSTEAAKVLEEVVTALEGIRV
;
A
#
# COMPACT_ATOMS: atom_id res chain seq x y z
N MET A 1 -5.72 14.15 -11.33
CA MET A 1 -4.43 13.53 -10.91
C MET A 1 -3.23 14.33 -11.41
N ALA A 2 -3.29 14.98 -12.58
CA ALA A 2 -2.26 15.92 -13.07
C ALA A 2 -2.00 17.14 -12.16
N GLU A 3 -2.87 17.46 -11.20
CA GLU A 3 -2.67 18.60 -10.27
C GLU A 3 -1.71 18.30 -9.10
N ALA A 4 -1.35 17.05 -8.82
CA ALA A 4 -0.41 16.73 -7.73
C ALA A 4 1.06 17.00 -8.10
N VAL A 5 1.36 17.32 -9.36
CA VAL A 5 2.69 17.76 -9.83
C VAL A 5 2.71 19.29 -10.03
N GLY A 6 1.81 20.00 -9.34
CA GLY A 6 1.69 21.45 -9.36
C GLY A 6 2.89 22.17 -8.73
N THR A 7 3.81 22.59 -9.61
CA THR A 7 4.55 23.87 -9.56
C THR A 7 5.49 24.12 -8.38
N ALA A 8 6.74 23.69 -8.52
CA ALA A 8 7.97 24.49 -8.32
C ALA A 8 9.20 23.57 -8.13
N LEU A 9 9.63 22.86 -9.17
CA LEU A 9 10.94 22.21 -9.16
C LEU A 9 11.67 22.65 -10.43
N GLY A 10 12.79 23.36 -10.25
CA GLY A 10 13.71 23.61 -11.34
C GLY A 10 14.22 22.26 -11.81
N VAL A 11 13.71 21.77 -12.94
CA VAL A 11 14.09 20.47 -13.50
C VAL A 11 15.58 20.51 -13.80
N VAL A 12 16.37 19.76 -13.02
CA VAL A 12 17.82 19.70 -13.17
C VAL A 12 18.18 18.53 -14.08
N GLY A 13 18.48 18.83 -15.34
CA GLY A 13 19.13 17.90 -16.27
C GLY A 13 18.21 17.14 -17.24
N VAL A 14 18.81 16.29 -18.10
CA VAL A 14 18.16 15.77 -19.32
C VAL A 14 17.11 14.71 -19.00
N LEU A 15 17.41 13.81 -18.04
CA LEU A 15 16.46 12.79 -17.61
C LEU A 15 15.23 13.42 -16.94
N GLY A 16 15.43 14.47 -16.14
CA GLY A 16 14.36 15.24 -15.52
C GLY A 16 13.41 15.86 -16.55
N GLN A 17 13.95 16.44 -17.63
CA GLN A 17 13.15 17.05 -18.70
C GLN A 17 12.32 16.01 -19.45
N LEU A 18 12.94 14.90 -19.85
CA LEU A 18 12.23 13.81 -20.51
C LEU A 18 11.12 13.24 -19.62
N PHE A 19 11.40 13.00 -18.34
CA PHE A 19 10.41 12.53 -17.37
C PHE A 19 9.24 13.50 -17.24
N ALA A 20 9.51 14.79 -17.04
CA ALA A 20 8.48 15.82 -16.93
C ALA A 20 7.59 15.89 -18.17
N GLY A 21 8.20 15.80 -19.37
CA GLY A 21 7.48 15.75 -20.63
C GLY A 21 6.55 14.53 -20.74
N CYS A 22 7.00 13.35 -20.28
CA CYS A 22 6.16 12.15 -20.24
C CYS A 22 4.96 12.29 -19.32
N VAL A 23 5.18 12.74 -18.07
CA VAL A 23 4.12 12.92 -17.07
C VAL A 23 3.09 13.95 -17.56
N GLN A 24 3.54 15.05 -18.15
CA GLN A 24 2.64 16.04 -18.75
C GLN A 24 1.86 15.45 -19.93
N ALA A 25 2.50 14.62 -20.76
CA ALA A 25 1.86 13.98 -21.90
C ALA A 25 0.74 13.02 -21.48
N TYR A 26 0.96 12.25 -20.39
CA TYR A 26 -0.04 11.35 -19.82
C TYR A 26 -1.36 12.05 -19.47
N GLY A 27 -1.28 13.29 -18.94
CA GLY A 27 -2.43 14.11 -18.61
C GLY A 27 -3.39 14.34 -19.79
N PHE A 28 -2.89 14.37 -21.03
CA PHE A 28 -3.72 14.59 -22.22
C PHE A 28 -4.51 13.36 -22.68
N PHE A 29 -4.13 12.13 -22.28
CA PHE A 29 -4.95 10.96 -22.57
C PHE A 29 -6.21 10.91 -21.68
N THR A 30 -6.20 11.60 -20.54
CA THR A 30 -7.23 11.49 -19.50
C THR A 30 -8.40 12.48 -19.65
N THR A 31 -8.36 13.38 -20.65
CA THR A 31 -9.35 14.46 -20.82
C THR A 31 -10.54 14.12 -21.73
N ALA A 32 -10.61 12.90 -22.28
CA ALA A 32 -11.71 12.50 -23.14
C ALA A 32 -12.99 12.18 -22.35
N ALA A 33 -14.10 12.87 -22.66
CA ALA A 33 -15.43 12.62 -22.11
C ALA A 33 -16.25 11.70 -23.03
N ASN A 34 -17.22 10.96 -22.48
CA ASN A 34 -18.16 10.09 -23.21
C ASN A 34 -17.53 8.90 -23.96
N LEU A 35 -16.60 8.19 -23.32
CA LEU A 35 -15.98 6.98 -23.88
C LEU A 35 -16.83 5.73 -23.66
N ASP A 36 -16.80 4.82 -24.64
CA ASP A 36 -17.33 3.46 -24.48
C ASP A 36 -16.49 2.65 -23.46
N THR A 37 -17.06 1.55 -22.96
CA THR A 37 -16.48 0.75 -21.88
C THR A 37 -15.07 0.23 -22.19
N ASP A 38 -14.79 -0.18 -23.43
CA ASP A 38 -13.44 -0.65 -23.78
C ASP A 38 -12.43 0.50 -23.78
N SER A 39 -12.82 1.66 -24.30
CA SER A 39 -11.97 2.85 -24.32
C SER A 39 -11.66 3.34 -22.91
N GLN A 40 -12.63 3.30 -21.99
CA GLN A 40 -12.39 3.56 -20.57
C GLN A 40 -11.38 2.56 -19.98
N ARG A 41 -11.50 1.27 -20.31
CA ARG A 41 -10.56 0.23 -19.84
C ARG A 41 -9.16 0.45 -20.38
N LEU A 42 -9.02 0.82 -21.65
CA LEU A 42 -7.73 1.13 -22.27
C LEU A 42 -7.08 2.36 -21.64
N LEU A 43 -7.84 3.43 -21.38
CA LEU A 43 -7.32 4.60 -20.65
C LEU A 43 -6.95 4.26 -19.20
N CYS A 44 -7.68 3.37 -18.55
CA CYS A 44 -7.31 2.90 -17.22
C CYS A 44 -5.95 2.18 -17.24
N LYS A 45 -5.65 1.40 -18.28
CA LYS A 45 -4.30 0.81 -18.48
C LYS A 45 -3.24 1.89 -18.65
N VAL A 46 -3.51 2.96 -19.41
CA VAL A 46 -2.60 4.12 -19.50
C VAL A 46 -2.35 4.74 -18.12
N ARG A 47 -3.40 4.93 -17.31
CA ARG A 47 -3.28 5.46 -15.94
C ARG A 47 -2.46 4.56 -15.01
N ILE A 48 -2.50 3.24 -15.20
CA ILE A 48 -1.62 2.31 -14.47
C ILE A 48 -0.16 2.56 -14.86
N GLU A 49 0.15 2.65 -16.17
CA GLU A 49 1.51 2.92 -16.64
C GLU A 49 2.02 4.32 -16.27
N GLU A 50 1.14 5.32 -16.27
CA GLU A 50 1.41 6.65 -15.75
C GLU A 50 1.83 6.58 -14.28
N MET A 51 1.05 5.88 -13.45
CA MET A 51 1.34 5.79 -12.01
C MET A 51 2.68 5.10 -11.75
N ARG A 52 2.97 4.01 -12.47
CA ARG A 52 4.28 3.33 -12.37
C ARG A 52 5.43 4.30 -12.66
N LEU A 53 5.33 5.07 -13.74
CA LEU A 53 6.35 6.05 -14.10
C LEU A 53 6.47 7.17 -13.04
N VAL A 54 5.35 7.72 -12.58
CA VAL A 54 5.32 8.82 -11.59
C VAL A 54 5.97 8.40 -10.28
N VAL A 55 5.61 7.24 -9.73
CA VAL A 55 6.20 6.72 -8.50
C VAL A 55 7.69 6.43 -8.70
N TRP A 56 8.07 5.89 -9.86
CA TRP A 56 9.47 5.58 -10.17
C TRP A 56 10.29 6.87 -10.19
N GLY A 57 9.77 7.91 -10.85
CA GLY A 57 10.40 9.21 -10.93
C GLY A 57 10.58 9.86 -9.56
N ARG A 58 9.57 9.76 -8.68
CA ARG A 58 9.61 10.27 -7.31
C ARG A 58 10.66 9.56 -6.46
N ASP A 59 10.66 8.23 -6.46
CA ASP A 59 11.56 7.43 -5.61
C ASP A 59 13.03 7.67 -5.99
N TRP A 60 13.32 7.69 -7.28
CA TRP A 60 14.65 8.01 -7.83
C TRP A 60 15.00 9.49 -7.80
N GLY A 61 14.03 10.37 -7.50
CA GLY A 61 14.19 11.81 -7.48
C GLY A 61 14.65 12.37 -8.82
N VAL A 62 13.97 11.96 -9.88
CA VAL A 62 14.30 12.29 -11.27
C VAL A 62 14.07 13.77 -11.54
N ALA A 63 13.00 14.34 -11.01
CA ALA A 63 12.70 15.76 -11.14
C ALA A 63 13.72 16.64 -10.37
N GLU A 64 14.20 16.16 -9.23
CA GLU A 64 15.18 16.82 -8.37
C GLU A 64 16.63 16.60 -8.82
N GLY A 65 16.86 15.85 -9.91
CA GLY A 65 18.20 15.54 -10.43
C GLY A 65 18.99 14.52 -9.60
N ARG A 66 18.39 13.89 -8.58
CA ARG A 66 19.05 12.86 -7.75
C ARG A 66 19.45 11.65 -8.58
N LEU A 67 18.59 11.21 -9.50
CA LEU A 67 18.90 10.09 -10.38
C LEU A 67 20.10 10.41 -11.28
N GLU A 68 20.12 11.60 -11.89
CA GLU A 68 21.19 11.97 -12.80
C GLU A 68 22.54 12.06 -12.08
N ALA A 69 22.57 12.68 -10.90
CA ALA A 69 23.76 12.70 -10.04
C ALA A 69 24.21 11.28 -9.62
N HIS A 70 23.26 10.38 -9.33
CA HIS A 70 23.57 8.98 -9.02
C HIS A 70 24.19 8.25 -10.22
N LEU A 71 23.66 8.45 -11.41
CA LEU A 71 24.17 7.84 -12.64
C LEU A 71 25.53 8.40 -13.05
N GLU A 72 25.81 9.68 -12.78
CA GLU A 72 27.12 10.32 -13.01
C GLU A 72 28.20 9.83 -12.05
N SER A 73 27.83 9.63 -10.79
CA SER A 73 28.76 9.14 -9.76
C SER A 73 29.02 7.63 -9.87
N THR A 74 28.12 6.89 -10.53
CA THR A 74 28.27 5.45 -10.75
C THR A 74 29.32 5.18 -11.83
N ARG A 75 30.24 4.23 -11.59
CA ARG A 75 31.24 3.78 -12.59
C ARG A 75 30.64 2.91 -13.73
N ASN A 76 29.37 3.13 -14.08
CA ASN A 76 28.66 2.37 -15.11
C ASN A 76 27.99 3.33 -16.12
N PRO A 77 28.72 3.81 -17.14
CA PRO A 77 28.18 4.73 -18.13
C PRO A 77 27.10 4.10 -19.01
N GLN A 78 27.06 2.75 -19.13
CA GLN A 78 26.02 2.05 -19.88
C GLN A 78 24.65 2.19 -19.21
N LEU A 79 24.61 2.20 -17.88
CA LEU A 79 23.37 2.37 -17.13
C LEU A 79 22.72 3.73 -17.42
N ARG A 80 23.53 4.80 -17.46
CA ARG A 80 23.07 6.13 -17.85
C ARG A 80 22.54 6.15 -19.29
N SER A 81 23.28 5.56 -20.22
CA SER A 81 22.87 5.48 -21.63
C SER A 81 21.54 4.76 -21.79
N LEU A 82 21.36 3.65 -21.06
CA LEU A 82 20.14 2.85 -21.11
C LEU A 82 18.95 3.60 -20.50
N ALA A 83 19.14 4.29 -19.38
CA ALA A 83 18.10 5.15 -18.78
C ALA A 83 17.66 6.27 -19.75
N LEU A 84 18.61 6.95 -20.39
CA LEU A 84 18.33 7.99 -21.39
C LEU A 84 17.60 7.42 -22.61
N GLN A 85 18.00 6.24 -23.08
CA GLN A 85 17.37 5.58 -24.21
C GLN A 85 15.93 5.18 -23.90
N ILE A 86 15.69 4.48 -22.79
CA ILE A 86 14.35 4.01 -22.42
C ILE A 86 13.42 5.20 -22.19
N LEU A 87 13.85 6.21 -21.43
CA LEU A 87 13.02 7.38 -21.14
C LEU A 87 12.81 8.26 -22.38
N GLY A 88 13.80 8.31 -23.29
CA GLY A 88 13.68 8.99 -24.58
C GLY A 88 12.68 8.31 -25.52
N GLU A 89 12.69 6.98 -25.60
CA GLU A 89 11.71 6.21 -26.38
C GLU A 89 10.30 6.31 -25.78
N LEU A 90 10.18 6.26 -24.44
CA LEU A 90 8.91 6.49 -23.74
C LEU A 90 8.39 7.89 -24.06
N HIS A 91 9.23 8.92 -23.90
CA HIS A 91 8.88 10.31 -24.23
C HIS A 91 8.41 10.44 -25.68
N SER A 92 9.15 9.86 -26.63
CA SER A 92 8.76 9.85 -28.04
C SER A 92 7.42 9.14 -28.25
N ALA A 93 7.16 8.01 -27.59
CA ALA A 93 5.91 7.27 -27.74
C ALA A 93 4.68 8.06 -27.29
N VAL A 94 4.82 8.93 -26.28
CA VAL A 94 3.70 9.74 -25.72
C VAL A 94 3.61 11.17 -26.25
N THR A 95 4.65 11.70 -26.92
CA THR A 95 4.67 13.07 -27.44
C THR A 95 4.73 13.19 -28.96
N ASP A 96 5.19 12.16 -29.68
CA ASP A 96 5.28 12.18 -31.14
C ASP A 96 3.91 11.97 -31.79
N PHE A 97 3.36 13.05 -32.34
CA PHE A 97 2.06 13.07 -32.98
C PHE A 97 1.90 12.08 -34.13
N ASN A 98 2.94 11.90 -34.95
CA ASN A 98 2.86 10.99 -36.09
C ASN A 98 2.81 9.56 -35.61
N LYS A 99 3.63 9.20 -34.60
CA LYS A 99 3.57 7.89 -33.95
C LYS A 99 2.19 7.65 -33.31
N LEU A 100 1.69 8.62 -32.54
CA LEU A 100 0.38 8.53 -31.87
C LEU A 100 -0.77 8.28 -32.83
N LYS A 101 -0.76 8.93 -34.00
CA LYS A 101 -1.80 8.75 -35.01
C LYS A 101 -1.61 7.48 -35.83
N GLU A 102 -0.44 7.30 -36.44
CA GLU A 102 -0.22 6.28 -37.46
C GLU A 102 -0.01 4.89 -36.85
N ARG A 103 0.79 4.83 -35.78
CA ARG A 103 1.19 3.58 -35.12
C ARG A 103 0.25 3.20 -33.97
N TYR A 104 -0.24 4.18 -33.22
CA TYR A 104 -1.04 3.95 -32.01
C TYR A 104 -2.53 4.26 -32.15
N GLY A 105 -2.97 4.78 -33.31
CA GLY A 105 -4.39 4.83 -33.66
C GLY A 105 -5.20 5.92 -32.97
N LEU A 106 -4.56 6.97 -32.43
CA LEU A 106 -5.30 8.10 -31.87
C LEU A 106 -5.76 9.08 -32.96
N VAL A 107 -6.93 9.69 -32.76
CA VAL A 107 -7.57 10.61 -33.70
C VAL A 107 -8.02 11.89 -32.99
N ASP A 108 -7.96 13.00 -33.71
CA ASP A 108 -8.47 14.30 -33.27
C ASP A 108 -10.00 14.36 -33.45
N GLU A 109 -10.75 14.56 -32.36
CA GLU A 109 -12.22 14.63 -32.34
C GLU A 109 -12.76 15.70 -33.30
N GLY A 110 -11.98 16.74 -33.61
CA GLY A 110 -12.37 17.81 -34.54
C GLY A 110 -12.57 17.38 -36.01
N LYS A 111 -12.21 16.15 -36.38
CA LYS A 111 -12.37 15.63 -37.75
C LYS A 111 -13.36 14.46 -37.89
N SER A 112 -13.87 13.91 -36.79
CA SER A 112 -14.77 12.73 -36.84
C SER A 112 -16.20 13.04 -37.30
N VAL A 113 -16.58 14.32 -37.49
CA VAL A 113 -17.91 14.74 -37.97
C VAL A 113 -17.89 15.16 -39.46
N SER A 114 -16.97 14.67 -40.27
CA SER A 114 -16.93 15.01 -41.71
C SER A 114 -16.83 13.79 -42.63
N LEU A 115 -17.85 12.95 -42.55
CA LEU A 115 -18.38 12.11 -43.63
C LEU A 115 -19.86 12.54 -43.72
N GLU A 116 -20.43 13.12 -44.77
CA GLU A 116 -20.17 13.16 -46.20
C GLU A 116 -20.77 14.47 -46.74
N VAL A 117 -20.12 15.18 -47.67
CA VAL A 117 -20.77 15.75 -48.88
C VAL A 117 -19.66 15.98 -49.92
N LYS A 118 -19.79 15.28 -51.05
CA LYS A 118 -18.98 15.50 -52.26
C LYS A 118 -19.31 16.87 -52.88
N GLY A 119 -18.25 17.55 -53.35
CA GLY A 119 -18.29 18.30 -54.61
C GLY A 119 -17.92 19.78 -54.50
N GLY A 120 -16.95 20.20 -55.31
CA GLY A 120 -16.73 21.62 -55.59
C GLY A 120 -15.28 21.99 -55.85
N LYS A 121 -14.95 22.28 -57.10
CA LYS A 121 -13.60 22.48 -57.66
C LYS A 121 -13.23 23.97 -57.67
N VAL A 122 -11.92 24.24 -57.77
CA VAL A 122 -11.23 25.42 -58.39
C VAL A 122 -10.81 26.60 -57.50
N GLY A 123 -9.52 26.98 -57.59
CA GLY A 123 -9.06 28.36 -57.39
C GLY A 123 -7.57 28.57 -57.08
N LYS A 124 -6.76 28.88 -58.12
CA LYS A 124 -5.32 29.25 -58.07
C LYS A 124 -5.01 30.47 -57.17
N LYS A 125 -3.79 30.52 -56.60
CA LYS A 125 -2.66 31.39 -57.04
C LYS A 125 -1.53 31.45 -55.98
N SER A 126 -0.29 31.24 -56.44
CA SER A 126 0.96 31.65 -55.78
C SER A 126 1.11 33.19 -55.80
N PRO A 127 2.02 33.77 -55.00
CA PRO A 127 3.35 34.05 -55.56
C PRO A 127 4.53 33.91 -54.57
N SER A 128 5.70 33.58 -55.12
CA SER A 128 7.05 33.90 -54.61
C SER A 128 7.58 35.12 -55.42
N PRO A 129 8.78 35.76 -55.21
CA PRO A 129 10.03 35.26 -54.59
C PRO A 129 10.88 36.30 -53.80
N SER A 130 11.98 35.86 -53.16
CA SER A 130 13.40 36.26 -53.42
C SER A 130 14.08 36.66 -52.07
N ARG A 131 15.40 36.63 -51.80
CA ARG A 131 16.64 36.17 -52.46
C ARG A 131 17.78 36.18 -51.41
N ASN A 132 18.78 35.30 -51.61
CA ASN A 132 20.22 35.40 -51.27
C ASN A 132 20.76 35.44 -49.82
N GLY A 133 21.83 34.65 -49.62
CA GLY A 133 22.90 34.93 -48.64
C GLY A 133 23.73 33.72 -48.22
N SER A 134 24.81 33.41 -48.94
CA SER A 134 25.78 32.33 -48.69
C SER A 134 26.75 32.62 -47.53
N ARG A 135 27.19 31.58 -46.79
CA ARG A 135 28.61 31.16 -46.63
C ARG A 135 28.81 30.18 -45.47
N ASP A 136 29.77 29.28 -45.70
CA ASP A 136 30.19 28.12 -44.93
C ASP A 136 30.90 28.45 -43.60
N ASP A 137 30.76 27.57 -42.59
CA ASP A 137 31.86 27.26 -41.67
C ASP A 137 31.70 25.84 -41.10
N GLU A 138 32.68 24.99 -41.40
CA GLU A 138 32.86 23.65 -40.85
C GLU A 138 33.62 23.73 -39.54
N GLY A 139 33.06 23.23 -38.44
CA GLY A 139 33.85 22.98 -37.24
C GLY A 139 33.05 22.63 -35.99
N ARG A 140 33.38 21.47 -35.41
CA ARG A 140 33.10 21.05 -34.01
C ARG A 140 31.85 20.18 -33.79
N LYS A 141 31.97 18.92 -34.21
CA LYS A 141 31.20 17.78 -33.71
C LYS A 141 31.52 17.53 -32.23
N SER A 142 30.48 17.65 -31.40
CA SER A 142 30.24 17.03 -30.07
C SER A 142 29.70 18.08 -29.08
N ASN A 143 28.49 17.84 -28.55
CA ASN A 143 27.70 18.64 -27.59
C ASN A 143 26.51 19.48 -28.12
N GLY A 144 26.09 19.30 -29.38
CA GLY A 144 24.95 20.03 -29.95
C GLY A 144 23.57 19.37 -29.84
N LEU A 145 23.48 18.08 -29.48
CA LEU A 145 22.21 17.33 -29.57
C LEU A 145 21.24 17.63 -28.40
N ALA A 146 21.76 18.02 -27.23
CA ALA A 146 20.95 18.15 -26.01
C ALA A 146 20.23 19.51 -25.86
N LYS A 147 20.78 20.61 -26.42
CA LYS A 147 20.19 21.95 -26.26
C LYS A 147 19.08 22.27 -27.26
N THR A 148 19.03 21.56 -28.39
CA THR A 148 18.08 21.83 -29.48
C THR A 148 16.80 21.02 -29.37
N LEU A 149 16.82 19.91 -28.60
CA LEU A 149 15.67 19.01 -28.44
C LEU A 149 14.66 19.41 -27.36
N SER A 150 15.01 20.17 -26.30
CA SER A 150 14.10 20.35 -25.16
C SER A 150 13.32 21.68 -25.14
N ALA A 151 13.98 22.84 -25.18
CA ALA A 151 13.27 24.11 -24.93
C ALA A 151 12.28 24.53 -26.04
N SER A 152 12.55 24.17 -27.30
CA SER A 152 11.67 24.51 -28.43
C SER A 152 10.61 23.43 -28.69
N SER A 153 10.91 22.17 -28.36
CA SER A 153 9.96 21.05 -28.47
C SER A 153 8.89 21.15 -27.38
N GLU A 154 9.26 21.35 -26.12
CA GLU A 154 8.34 21.44 -24.96
C GLU A 154 7.26 22.53 -25.15
N ARG A 155 7.66 23.71 -25.62
CA ARG A 155 6.72 24.81 -25.93
C ARG A 155 5.86 24.54 -27.16
N SER A 156 6.31 23.68 -28.08
CA SER A 156 5.62 23.38 -29.34
C SER A 156 4.57 22.29 -29.14
N TRP A 157 4.93 21.15 -28.54
CA TRP A 157 3.98 20.06 -28.35
C TRP A 157 2.94 20.40 -27.29
N GLY A 158 3.30 21.09 -26.20
CA GLY A 158 2.34 21.54 -25.18
C GLY A 158 1.28 22.52 -25.73
N LYS A 159 1.67 23.42 -26.65
CA LYS A 159 0.72 24.27 -27.37
C LYS A 159 -0.15 23.48 -28.36
N GLU A 160 0.43 22.53 -29.09
CA GLU A 160 -0.32 21.68 -30.02
C GLU A 160 -1.29 20.72 -29.32
N PHE A 161 -0.93 20.16 -28.17
CA PHE A 161 -1.82 19.34 -27.34
C PHE A 161 -2.90 20.19 -26.66
N GLY A 162 -2.56 21.39 -26.18
CA GLY A 162 -3.54 22.35 -25.66
C GLY A 162 -4.57 22.81 -26.72
N LEU A 163 -4.16 22.88 -27.99
CA LEU A 163 -5.05 23.19 -29.13
C LEU A 163 -5.89 21.99 -29.58
N ARG A 164 -5.51 20.75 -29.21
CA ARG A 164 -6.13 19.49 -29.67
C ARG A 164 -6.63 18.63 -28.50
N ALA A 165 -7.12 19.26 -27.42
CA ALA A 165 -7.43 18.64 -26.13
C ALA A 165 -8.52 17.53 -26.11
N LYS A 166 -8.88 16.99 -27.26
CA LYS A 166 -9.88 15.93 -27.47
C LYS A 166 -9.32 14.85 -28.39
N TRP A 167 -8.33 14.11 -27.91
CA TRP A 167 -7.87 12.89 -28.59
C TRP A 167 -8.78 11.73 -28.19
N VAL A 168 -9.20 10.94 -29.17
CA VAL A 168 -10.02 9.73 -28.98
C VAL A 168 -9.28 8.53 -29.54
N ILE A 169 -9.48 7.37 -28.92
CA ILE A 169 -8.98 6.09 -29.41
C ILE A 169 -9.77 5.72 -30.67
N GLY A 170 -9.19 5.96 -31.86
CA GLY A 170 -9.83 5.66 -33.14
C GLY A 170 -9.64 4.20 -33.57
N ASP A 171 -8.48 3.62 -33.24
CA ASP A 171 -8.15 2.23 -33.54
C ASP A 171 -7.65 1.54 -32.26
N LYS A 172 -8.52 0.71 -31.68
CA LYS A 172 -8.27 0.01 -30.40
C LYS A 172 -7.13 -1.01 -30.50
N GLU A 173 -6.95 -1.67 -31.65
CA GLU A 173 -5.88 -2.65 -31.84
C GLU A 173 -4.52 -1.98 -31.90
N LYS A 174 -4.42 -0.86 -32.63
CA LYS A 174 -3.22 -0.03 -32.64
C LYS A 174 -2.91 0.56 -31.27
N PHE A 175 -3.94 0.96 -30.52
CA PHE A 175 -3.76 1.51 -29.18
C PHE A 175 -3.22 0.47 -28.18
N ILE A 176 -3.54 -0.81 -28.35
CA ILE A 176 -2.94 -1.89 -27.55
C ILE A 176 -1.41 -1.96 -27.75
N ASN A 177 -0.89 -1.61 -28.94
CA ASN A 177 0.55 -1.53 -29.15
C ASN A 177 1.20 -0.41 -28.33
N LEU A 178 0.52 0.74 -28.16
CA LEU A 178 1.01 1.80 -27.26
C LEU A 178 1.11 1.26 -25.83
N LEU A 179 0.07 0.60 -25.33
CA LEU A 179 0.06 0.04 -23.98
C LEU A 179 1.17 -1.00 -23.77
N LYS A 180 1.43 -1.83 -24.77
CA LYS A 180 2.53 -2.78 -24.75
C LYS A 180 3.87 -2.07 -24.66
N ASP A 181 4.12 -1.10 -25.53
CA ASP A 181 5.38 -0.33 -25.56
C ASP A 181 5.58 0.43 -24.24
N LEU A 182 4.55 1.10 -23.72
CA LEU A 182 4.60 1.81 -22.42
C LEU A 182 4.99 0.89 -21.28
N ARG A 183 4.35 -0.27 -21.19
CA ARG A 183 4.66 -1.28 -20.17
C ARG A 183 6.10 -1.77 -20.31
N ASP A 184 6.52 -2.11 -21.53
CA ASP A 184 7.85 -2.65 -21.78
C ASP A 184 8.94 -1.60 -21.43
N TYR A 185 8.68 -0.29 -21.64
CA TYR A 185 9.57 0.78 -21.16
C TYR A 185 9.58 0.90 -19.63
N ASN A 186 8.42 0.89 -18.97
CA ASN A 186 8.33 0.95 -17.51
C ASN A 186 9.02 -0.26 -16.85
N ASP A 187 8.79 -1.48 -17.35
CA ASP A 187 9.51 -2.70 -16.96
C ASP A 187 11.03 -2.52 -17.12
N GLY A 188 11.44 -1.90 -18.24
CA GLY A 188 12.83 -1.57 -18.50
C GLY A 188 13.42 -0.66 -17.43
N LEU A 189 12.74 0.45 -17.10
CA LEU A 189 13.15 1.41 -16.07
C LEU A 189 13.21 0.78 -14.67
N GLU A 190 12.26 -0.08 -14.33
CA GLU A 190 12.23 -0.82 -13.07
C GLU A 190 13.46 -1.74 -12.92
N ARG A 191 13.83 -2.44 -14.00
CA ARG A 191 14.96 -3.39 -14.01
C ARG A 191 16.33 -2.72 -14.02
N LEU A 192 16.42 -1.40 -14.20
CA LEU A 192 17.69 -0.67 -14.11
C LEU A 192 18.25 -0.61 -12.68
N PHE A 193 17.44 -0.89 -11.67
CA PHE A 193 17.80 -0.68 -10.28
C PHE A 193 17.66 -1.95 -9.43
N PRO A 194 18.23 -1.99 -8.21
CA PRO A 194 18.29 -3.22 -7.42
C PRO A 194 16.90 -3.83 -7.16
N LEU A 195 16.79 -5.14 -7.42
CA LEU A 195 15.55 -5.91 -7.26
C LEU A 195 14.97 -5.84 -5.84
N SER A 196 15.82 -5.55 -4.85
CA SER A 196 15.40 -5.43 -3.45
C SER A 196 14.36 -4.34 -3.20
N HIS A 197 14.32 -3.29 -4.03
CA HIS A 197 13.40 -2.16 -3.87
C HIS A 197 12.08 -2.34 -4.63
N LEU A 198 11.99 -3.33 -5.53
CA LEU A 198 10.81 -3.54 -6.37
C LEU A 198 9.54 -3.80 -5.57
N PRO A 199 9.52 -4.58 -4.47
CA PRO A 199 8.30 -4.82 -3.72
C PRO A 199 7.70 -3.54 -3.12
N SER A 200 8.52 -2.65 -2.56
CA SER A 200 8.04 -1.37 -2.02
C SER A 200 7.55 -0.43 -3.11
N PHE A 201 8.30 -0.34 -4.20
CA PHE A 201 7.91 0.43 -5.37
C PHE A 201 6.55 -0.07 -5.93
N GLN A 202 6.37 -1.38 -6.05
CA GLN A 202 5.13 -1.98 -6.54
C GLN A 202 3.93 -1.70 -5.64
N ARG A 203 4.13 -1.78 -4.32
CA ARG A 203 3.11 -1.42 -3.33
C ARG A 203 2.74 0.05 -3.41
N ALA A 204 3.71 0.96 -3.56
CA ALA A 204 3.48 2.39 -3.62
C ALA A 204 2.53 2.80 -4.75
N TRP A 205 2.81 2.40 -6.00
CA TRP A 205 1.94 2.75 -7.12
C TRP A 205 0.58 2.03 -7.05
N THR A 206 0.54 0.79 -6.55
CA THR A 206 -0.71 0.04 -6.33
C THR A 206 -1.61 0.76 -5.32
N HIS A 207 -1.06 1.15 -4.18
CA HIS A 207 -1.79 1.86 -3.13
C HIS A 207 -2.24 3.24 -3.60
N GLN A 208 -1.41 3.99 -4.32
CA GLN A 208 -1.77 5.30 -4.86
C GLN A 208 -2.91 5.20 -5.90
N LEU A 209 -2.94 4.15 -6.72
CA LEU A 209 -4.08 3.88 -7.61
C LEU A 209 -5.37 3.61 -6.83
N LEU A 210 -5.31 2.75 -5.81
CA LEU A 210 -6.48 2.40 -4.97
C LEU A 210 -6.99 3.59 -4.15
N GLU A 211 -6.09 4.46 -3.71
CA GLU A 211 -6.46 5.71 -3.05
C GLU A 211 -7.13 6.67 -4.03
N SER A 212 -6.60 6.78 -5.24
CA SER A 212 -7.16 7.66 -6.27
C SER A 212 -8.51 7.19 -6.83
N ALA A 213 -8.83 5.90 -6.72
CA ALA A 213 -10.16 5.35 -6.99
C ALA A 213 -11.12 5.55 -5.80
N GLN A 214 -10.59 5.94 -4.64
CA GLN A 214 -11.34 6.17 -3.40
C GLN A 214 -12.28 4.99 -3.10
N ARG A 215 -13.57 5.27 -2.87
CA ARG A 215 -14.63 4.27 -2.69
C ARG A 215 -15.58 4.18 -3.89
N ASP A 216 -15.12 4.60 -5.07
CA ASP A 216 -15.90 4.50 -6.31
C ASP A 216 -15.81 3.08 -6.88
N LEU A 217 -16.89 2.31 -6.74
CA LEU A 217 -16.99 0.94 -7.24
C LEU A 217 -16.79 0.84 -8.77
N THR A 218 -17.15 1.89 -9.53
CA THR A 218 -16.96 1.91 -10.98
C THR A 218 -15.48 2.04 -11.33
N GLN A 219 -14.75 2.95 -10.67
CA GLN A 219 -13.32 3.12 -10.85
C GLN A 219 -12.54 1.87 -10.38
N LEU A 220 -12.94 1.26 -9.27
CA LEU A 220 -12.32 0.02 -8.79
C LEU A 220 -12.57 -1.16 -9.72
N SER A 221 -13.77 -1.29 -10.29
CA SER A 221 -14.06 -2.31 -11.31
C SER A 221 -13.25 -2.07 -12.58
N LEU A 222 -13.02 -0.81 -12.94
CA LEU A 222 -12.20 -0.45 -14.08
C LEU A 222 -10.73 -0.83 -13.83
N LEU A 223 -10.19 -0.52 -12.64
CA LEU A 223 -8.85 -0.90 -12.22
C LEU A 223 -8.66 -2.42 -12.22
N GLU A 224 -9.59 -3.16 -11.63
CA GLU A 224 -9.58 -4.62 -11.61
C GLU A 224 -9.46 -5.18 -13.03
N THR A 225 -10.41 -4.82 -13.91
CA THR A 225 -10.47 -5.35 -15.28
C THR A 225 -9.31 -4.89 -16.16
N ALA A 226 -8.76 -3.70 -15.93
CA ALA A 226 -7.57 -3.20 -16.60
C ALA A 226 -6.31 -3.98 -16.17
N ALA A 227 -6.21 -4.33 -14.88
CA ALA A 227 -5.09 -5.04 -14.28
C ALA A 227 -5.10 -6.56 -14.53
N THR A 228 -6.28 -7.17 -14.74
CA THR A 228 -6.44 -8.63 -14.89
C THR A 228 -5.44 -9.23 -15.87
N GLY A 229 -4.68 -10.23 -15.41
CA GLY A 229 -3.71 -10.98 -16.21
C GLY A 229 -2.35 -10.29 -16.39
N VAL A 230 -2.21 -9.03 -15.98
CA VAL A 230 -0.95 -8.27 -16.07
C VAL A 230 -0.42 -7.92 -14.68
N TYR A 231 -1.29 -7.47 -13.78
CA TYR A 231 -0.94 -7.04 -12.42
C TYR A 231 -1.78 -7.77 -11.37
N PRO A 232 -1.45 -9.04 -11.03
CA PRO A 232 -2.27 -9.87 -10.15
C PRO A 232 -2.51 -9.28 -8.75
N GLN A 233 -1.50 -8.60 -8.19
CA GLN A 233 -1.63 -7.95 -6.88
C GLN A 233 -2.65 -6.81 -6.92
N LEU A 234 -2.56 -5.90 -7.90
CA LEU A 234 -3.54 -4.83 -8.07
C LEU A 234 -4.96 -5.38 -8.29
N THR A 235 -5.12 -6.42 -9.13
CA THR A 235 -6.42 -7.08 -9.34
C THR A 235 -6.99 -7.60 -8.02
N THR A 236 -6.16 -8.28 -7.22
CA THR A 236 -6.57 -8.83 -5.94
C THR A 236 -6.98 -7.74 -4.96
N THR A 237 -6.13 -6.73 -4.75
CA THR A 237 -6.41 -5.65 -3.78
C THR A 237 -7.60 -4.79 -4.21
N ALA A 238 -7.80 -4.56 -5.51
CA ALA A 238 -9.00 -3.88 -6.03
C ALA A 238 -10.27 -4.70 -5.73
N ASN A 239 -10.22 -6.03 -5.91
CA ASN A 239 -11.35 -6.91 -5.58
C ASN A 239 -11.66 -6.95 -4.09
N LEU A 240 -10.64 -7.02 -3.24
CA LEU A 240 -10.81 -6.94 -1.79
C LEU A 240 -11.40 -5.58 -1.37
N LYS A 241 -10.95 -4.48 -1.96
CA LYS A 241 -11.50 -3.15 -1.67
C LYS A 241 -12.95 -3.01 -2.13
N LYS A 242 -13.32 -3.57 -3.29
CA LYS A 242 -14.72 -3.64 -3.75
C LYS A 242 -15.58 -4.48 -2.80
N LEU A 243 -15.12 -5.67 -2.43
CA LEU A 243 -15.80 -6.54 -1.46
C LEU A 243 -16.04 -5.76 -0.16
N ARG A 244 -15.01 -5.08 0.32
CA ARG A 244 -15.07 -4.25 1.53
C ARG A 244 -16.15 -3.18 1.43
N ILE A 245 -16.14 -2.36 0.38
CA ILE A 245 -17.14 -1.30 0.19
C ILE A 245 -18.56 -1.88 0.15
N ASN A 246 -18.75 -3.03 -0.49
CA ASN A 246 -20.06 -3.69 -0.57
C ASN A 246 -20.57 -4.27 0.76
N LEU A 247 -19.69 -4.61 1.70
CA LEU A 247 -20.08 -5.03 3.05
C LEU A 247 -20.56 -3.83 3.88
N ASP A 248 -19.96 -2.66 3.67
CA ASP A 248 -20.31 -1.42 4.39
C ASP A 248 -21.66 -0.82 3.93
N THR A 249 -22.05 -0.98 2.65
CA THR A 249 -23.23 -0.29 2.06
C THR A 249 -24.59 -0.83 2.49
N ARG A 250 -24.68 -1.93 3.24
CA ARG A 250 -25.97 -2.49 3.69
C ARG A 250 -26.47 -1.73 4.94
N PRO A 251 -27.64 -1.04 4.89
CA PRO A 251 -28.23 -0.45 6.09
C PRO A 251 -28.45 -1.50 7.17
N GLN A 252 -28.20 -1.16 8.44
CA GLN A 252 -28.33 -2.08 9.58
C GLN A 252 -29.72 -2.73 9.65
N ALA A 253 -30.78 -1.98 9.35
CA ALA A 253 -32.15 -2.49 9.31
C ALA A 253 -32.43 -3.55 8.21
N SER A 254 -31.56 -3.63 7.20
CA SER A 254 -31.68 -4.56 6.06
C SER A 254 -30.63 -5.68 6.07
N PHE A 255 -29.75 -5.70 7.09
CA PHE A 255 -28.69 -6.68 7.19
C PHE A 255 -29.27 -8.08 7.45
N LYS A 256 -29.00 -9.00 6.52
CA LYS A 256 -29.22 -10.43 6.70
C LYS A 256 -27.85 -11.12 6.73
N PRO A 257 -27.41 -11.66 7.89
CA PRO A 257 -26.17 -12.43 7.94
C PRO A 257 -26.27 -13.59 6.96
N THR A 258 -25.23 -13.77 6.16
CA THR A 258 -25.21 -14.87 5.18
C THR A 258 -24.94 -16.20 5.85
N PHE A 259 -24.30 -16.18 7.02
CA PHE A 259 -23.86 -17.36 7.77
C PHE A 259 -22.96 -18.30 6.95
N ALA A 260 -22.46 -17.86 5.80
CA ALA A 260 -21.69 -18.68 4.87
C ALA A 260 -20.40 -19.21 5.51
N LEU A 261 -19.83 -18.44 6.44
CA LEU A 261 -18.62 -18.79 7.20
C LEU A 261 -18.94 -19.01 8.69
N LYS A 262 -20.19 -19.30 9.06
CA LYS A 262 -20.52 -19.63 10.45
C LYS A 262 -20.08 -21.06 10.75
N VAL A 263 -19.07 -21.21 11.60
CA VAL A 263 -18.57 -22.49 12.08
C VAL A 263 -19.50 -23.01 13.18
N PRO A 264 -20.07 -24.22 13.06
CA PRO A 264 -20.85 -24.83 14.13
C PRO A 264 -19.98 -25.03 15.37
N ARG A 265 -20.46 -24.62 16.55
CA ARG A 265 -19.71 -24.81 17.81
C ARG A 265 -19.26 -26.27 18.05
N PRO A 266 -20.04 -27.32 17.76
CA PRO A 266 -19.61 -28.71 17.90
C PRO A 266 -18.44 -29.14 17.00
N ALA A 267 -18.19 -28.42 15.90
CA ALA A 267 -17.07 -28.67 14.99
C ALA A 267 -15.71 -28.23 15.57
N LEU A 268 -15.71 -27.62 16.76
CA LEU A 268 -14.52 -27.10 17.45
C LEU A 268 -14.27 -27.82 18.77
N GLU A 269 -13.09 -28.43 18.89
CA GLU A 269 -12.58 -28.98 20.14
C GLU A 269 -11.57 -27.99 20.75
N LEU A 270 -11.90 -27.39 21.91
CA LEU A 270 -11.00 -26.45 22.59
C LEU A 270 -10.06 -27.18 23.54
N THR A 271 -8.80 -26.76 23.61
CA THR A 271 -7.82 -27.31 24.57
C THR A 271 -8.19 -26.93 26.01
N LYS A 272 -8.09 -27.87 26.95
CA LYS A 272 -8.56 -27.72 28.35
C LYS A 272 -7.70 -26.79 29.23
N GLU A 273 -6.51 -26.40 28.78
CA GLU A 273 -5.46 -25.80 29.61
C GLU A 273 -5.61 -24.30 29.95
N GLU A 274 -6.68 -23.63 29.52
CA GLU A 274 -6.77 -22.16 29.62
C GLU A 274 -7.59 -21.62 30.81
N LYS A 275 -7.92 -22.45 31.82
CA LYS A 275 -8.63 -21.96 33.01
C LYS A 275 -7.80 -21.01 33.90
N GLU A 276 -6.48 -20.93 33.71
CA GLU A 276 -5.58 -20.19 34.61
C GLU A 276 -4.65 -19.19 33.92
N SER A 277 -4.66 -19.08 32.58
CA SER A 277 -3.81 -18.12 31.87
C SER A 277 -4.52 -16.77 31.67
N ASN A 278 -3.79 -15.67 31.85
CA ASN A 278 -4.26 -14.29 31.68
C ASN A 278 -4.72 -13.92 30.24
N HIS A 279 -4.84 -14.89 29.33
CA HIS A 279 -5.20 -14.69 27.91
C HIS A 279 -6.71 -14.76 27.68
N ARG A 280 -7.50 -13.96 28.42
CA ARG A 280 -8.99 -13.96 28.34
C ARG A 280 -9.59 -13.71 26.94
N GLY A 281 -8.79 -13.40 25.91
CA GLY A 281 -9.27 -13.09 24.56
C GLY A 281 -8.92 -14.09 23.45
N ARG A 282 -8.12 -15.15 23.70
CA ARG A 282 -7.71 -16.09 22.64
C ARG A 282 -7.61 -17.52 23.16
N SER A 283 -8.07 -18.48 22.36
CA SER A 283 -7.95 -19.91 22.65
C SER A 283 -7.34 -20.72 21.52
N LYS A 284 -6.71 -21.84 21.88
CA LYS A 284 -6.32 -22.90 20.92
C LYS A 284 -7.41 -23.96 20.84
N GLY A 285 -7.49 -24.62 19.69
CA GLY A 285 -8.37 -25.74 19.49
C GLY A 285 -8.09 -26.50 18.20
N ARG A 286 -8.99 -27.41 17.86
CA ARG A 286 -8.98 -28.17 16.62
C ARG A 286 -10.34 -28.09 15.95
N HIS A 287 -10.35 -27.82 14.65
CA HIS A 287 -11.52 -27.86 13.80
C HIS A 287 -11.55 -29.17 13.02
N GLU A 288 -12.73 -29.79 12.88
CA GLU A 288 -12.93 -31.11 12.26
C GLU A 288 -12.24 -31.28 10.90
N THR A 289 -12.26 -30.26 10.05
CA THR A 289 -11.72 -30.30 8.67
C THR A 289 -10.51 -29.39 8.48
N ALA A 290 -10.38 -28.33 9.26
CA ALA A 290 -9.32 -27.33 9.06
C ALA A 290 -8.04 -27.66 9.86
N GLY A 291 -8.12 -28.60 10.82
CA GLY A 291 -6.99 -28.97 11.67
C GLY A 291 -6.84 -28.04 12.86
N ASP A 292 -5.61 -27.69 13.23
CA ASP A 292 -5.35 -26.82 14.37
C ASP A 292 -5.89 -25.40 14.13
N VAL A 293 -6.49 -24.80 15.15
CA VAL A 293 -7.09 -23.47 15.06
C VAL A 293 -6.73 -22.58 16.24
N VAL A 294 -6.71 -21.28 15.97
CA VAL A 294 -6.68 -20.21 16.97
C VAL A 294 -8.00 -19.46 16.90
N ILE A 295 -8.60 -19.19 18.06
CA ILE A 295 -9.90 -18.53 18.15
C ILE A 295 -9.76 -17.25 18.95
N GLU A 296 -10.20 -16.13 18.40
CA GLU A 296 -10.23 -14.84 19.09
C GLU A 296 -11.64 -14.53 19.57
N TRP A 297 -11.80 -14.40 20.88
CA TRP A 297 -13.09 -14.28 21.53
C TRP A 297 -13.48 -12.82 21.75
N VAL A 298 -14.76 -12.53 21.46
CA VAL A 298 -15.43 -11.26 21.73
C VAL A 298 -16.62 -11.54 22.63
N ASP A 299 -16.54 -11.11 23.88
CA ASP A 299 -17.63 -11.21 24.85
C ASP A 299 -18.71 -10.15 24.57
N TYR A 300 -19.97 -10.50 24.85
CA TYR A 300 -21.14 -9.64 24.67
C TYR A 300 -22.11 -9.72 25.85
N ASP A 301 -22.97 -8.72 26.04
CA ASP A 301 -24.09 -8.82 26.98
C ASP A 301 -25.20 -9.73 26.45
N ARG A 302 -25.65 -10.69 27.25
CA ARG A 302 -26.76 -11.56 26.83
C ARG A 302 -28.04 -10.77 26.61
N ASP A 303 -28.24 -9.74 27.43
CA ASP A 303 -29.47 -8.97 27.51
C ASP A 303 -29.49 -7.80 26.52
N ASP A 304 -28.31 -7.40 26.00
CA ASP A 304 -28.19 -6.36 24.97
C ASP A 304 -28.30 -6.97 23.55
N VAL A 305 -29.52 -6.94 23.01
CA VAL A 305 -29.81 -7.46 21.68
C VAL A 305 -29.12 -6.64 20.59
N GLU A 306 -28.97 -5.33 20.77
CA GLU A 306 -28.36 -4.44 19.78
C GLU A 306 -26.86 -4.69 19.67
N GLU A 307 -26.15 -4.84 20.80
CA GLU A 307 -24.74 -5.22 20.86
C GLU A 307 -24.51 -6.57 20.16
N ARG A 308 -25.36 -7.56 20.44
CA ARG A 308 -25.28 -8.89 19.82
C ARG A 308 -25.46 -8.85 18.30
N VAL A 309 -26.44 -8.10 17.80
CA VAL A 309 -26.68 -7.97 16.35
C VAL A 309 -25.50 -7.26 15.68
N ALA A 310 -24.97 -6.20 16.30
CA ALA A 310 -23.79 -5.49 15.81
C ALA A 310 -22.56 -6.42 15.76
N HIS A 311 -22.35 -7.25 16.79
CA HIS A 311 -21.27 -8.23 16.81
C HIS A 311 -21.36 -9.28 15.72
N VAL A 312 -22.53 -9.91 15.55
CA VAL A 312 -22.73 -10.93 14.50
C VAL A 312 -22.47 -10.34 13.13
N ARG A 313 -23.00 -9.13 12.85
CA ARG A 313 -22.76 -8.44 11.59
C ARG A 313 -21.28 -8.21 11.36
N ARG A 314 -20.61 -7.60 12.34
CA ARG A 314 -19.18 -7.28 12.25
C ARG A 314 -18.34 -8.52 12.01
N LEU A 315 -18.63 -9.63 12.71
CA LEU A 315 -17.90 -10.88 12.56
C LEU A 315 -18.19 -11.58 11.23
N ASP A 316 -19.42 -11.55 10.73
CA ASP A 316 -19.78 -12.09 9.40
C ASP A 316 -19.07 -11.31 8.28
N ASP A 317 -18.97 -9.99 8.39
CA ASP A 317 -18.26 -9.13 7.44
C ASP A 317 -16.74 -9.30 7.54
N LEU A 318 -16.20 -9.34 8.76
CA LEU A 318 -14.78 -9.55 9.04
C LEU A 318 -14.32 -10.93 8.58
N ALA A 319 -15.07 -11.99 8.89
CA ALA A 319 -14.74 -13.34 8.46
C ALA A 319 -14.69 -13.43 6.93
N ARG A 320 -15.65 -12.82 6.21
CA ARG A 320 -15.65 -12.81 4.73
C ARG A 320 -14.46 -12.07 4.15
N MET A 321 -14.13 -10.91 4.70
CA MET A 321 -12.98 -10.13 4.23
C MET A 321 -11.68 -10.91 4.49
N MET A 322 -11.45 -11.34 5.73
CA MET A 322 -10.23 -12.05 6.12
C MET A 322 -10.07 -13.37 5.36
N HIS A 323 -11.16 -14.11 5.14
CA HIS A 323 -11.15 -15.35 4.35
C HIS A 323 -10.76 -15.10 2.89
N SER A 324 -11.35 -14.07 2.27
CA SER A 324 -11.00 -13.70 0.88
C SER A 324 -9.56 -13.19 0.77
N ALA A 325 -9.09 -12.51 1.82
CA ALA A 325 -7.78 -11.88 1.85
C ALA A 325 -6.64 -12.87 2.15
N SER A 326 -6.87 -13.87 3.00
CA SER A 326 -5.83 -14.80 3.43
C SER A 326 -5.28 -15.67 2.30
N GLU A 327 -6.12 -16.04 1.32
CA GLU A 327 -5.67 -16.81 0.17
C GLU A 327 -4.98 -15.97 -0.91
N CYS A 328 -5.20 -14.64 -0.91
CA CYS A 328 -4.90 -13.79 -2.07
C CYS A 328 -3.91 -12.65 -1.79
N HIS A 329 -3.73 -12.20 -0.54
CA HIS A 329 -2.98 -10.98 -0.23
C HIS A 329 -1.69 -11.26 0.57
N PRO A 330 -0.52 -11.38 -0.09
CA PRO A 330 0.73 -11.77 0.57
C PRO A 330 1.18 -10.77 1.65
N ASP A 331 0.84 -9.49 1.47
CA ASP A 331 1.31 -8.41 2.34
C ASP A 331 0.47 -8.22 3.60
N LEU A 332 -0.69 -8.86 3.78
CA LEU A 332 -1.51 -8.65 4.99
C LEU A 332 -0.97 -9.40 6.21
N HIS A 333 -0.16 -10.44 5.98
CA HIS A 333 0.43 -11.28 7.03
C HIS A 333 -0.58 -11.78 8.07
N SER A 334 -1.85 -11.98 7.70
CA SER A 334 -2.88 -12.53 8.59
C SER A 334 -2.95 -14.06 8.49
N ILE A 335 -3.53 -14.68 9.51
CA ILE A 335 -3.81 -16.13 9.49
C ILE A 335 -5.06 -16.40 8.64
N ASP A 336 -5.06 -17.53 7.93
CA ASP A 336 -6.22 -18.04 7.18
C ASP A 336 -7.48 -18.06 8.04
N CYS A 337 -8.48 -17.28 7.65
CA CYS A 337 -9.75 -17.21 8.36
C CYS A 337 -10.66 -18.34 7.90
N VAL A 338 -11.03 -19.23 8.83
CA VAL A 338 -12.01 -20.31 8.59
C VAL A 338 -13.43 -19.75 8.65
N GLY A 339 -13.68 -18.82 9.57
CA GLY A 339 -15.00 -18.28 9.79
C GLY A 339 -15.19 -17.74 11.21
N TYR A 340 -16.43 -17.70 11.69
CA TYR A 340 -16.75 -17.30 13.06
C TYR A 340 -17.67 -18.29 13.74
N VAL A 341 -17.59 -18.41 15.06
CA VAL A 341 -18.39 -19.29 15.90
C VAL A 341 -19.19 -18.48 16.91
N ASP A 342 -20.36 -19.01 17.26
CA ASP A 342 -21.21 -18.53 18.34
C ASP A 342 -21.09 -19.49 19.53
N ASP A 343 -20.51 -19.03 20.64
CA ASP A 343 -20.45 -19.73 21.91
C ASP A 343 -21.41 -19.07 22.91
N SER A 344 -22.70 -19.12 22.57
CA SER A 344 -23.81 -18.61 23.38
C SER A 344 -23.77 -19.08 24.84
N SER A 345 -23.20 -20.27 25.11
CA SER A 345 -23.06 -20.81 26.47
C SER A 345 -22.15 -19.96 27.38
N HIS A 346 -21.22 -19.21 26.79
CA HIS A 346 -20.30 -18.30 27.47
C HIS A 346 -20.52 -16.83 27.09
N SER A 347 -21.60 -16.48 26.38
CA SER A 347 -21.89 -15.09 25.95
C SER A 347 -20.80 -14.47 25.07
N ARG A 348 -20.23 -15.26 24.15
CA ARG A 348 -19.12 -14.79 23.31
C ARG A 348 -19.21 -15.31 21.89
N TYR A 349 -18.68 -14.53 20.96
CA TYR A 349 -18.41 -14.98 19.60
C TYR A 349 -16.90 -15.18 19.42
N GLY A 350 -16.52 -16.09 18.53
CA GLY A 350 -15.12 -16.38 18.23
C GLY A 350 -14.82 -16.21 16.75
N LEU A 351 -13.76 -15.50 16.40
CA LEU A 351 -13.20 -15.52 15.04
C LEU A 351 -12.19 -16.67 14.94
N VAL A 352 -12.38 -17.57 13.98
CA VAL A 352 -11.68 -18.85 13.89
C VAL A 352 -10.64 -18.80 12.77
N TYR A 353 -9.39 -19.02 13.13
CA TYR A 353 -8.24 -19.00 12.24
C TYR A 353 -7.59 -20.38 12.15
N LYS A 354 -7.17 -20.79 10.96
CA LYS A 354 -6.43 -22.03 10.74
C LYS A 354 -4.97 -21.83 11.14
N ALA A 355 -4.56 -22.46 12.23
CA ALA A 355 -3.22 -22.34 12.77
C ALA A 355 -2.22 -23.10 11.88
N PRO A 356 -1.09 -22.49 11.46
CA PRO A 356 -0.04 -23.21 10.73
C PRO A 356 0.63 -24.33 11.55
N SER A 357 0.51 -24.28 12.88
CA SER A 357 1.07 -25.24 13.83
C SER A 357 0.22 -25.27 15.11
N PRO A 358 0.17 -26.39 15.87
CA PRO A 358 -0.61 -26.48 17.11
C PRO A 358 -0.09 -25.57 18.24
N SER A 359 1.13 -25.07 18.13
CA SER A 359 1.74 -24.19 19.14
C SER A 359 2.16 -22.86 18.52
N PHE A 360 2.06 -21.79 19.31
CA PHE A 360 2.54 -20.46 18.94
C PHE A 360 3.14 -19.75 20.15
N SER A 361 3.92 -18.72 19.87
CA SER A 361 4.31 -17.70 20.86
C SER A 361 3.86 -16.33 20.38
N THR A 362 3.50 -15.45 21.30
CA THR A 362 3.26 -14.04 20.97
C THR A 362 4.58 -13.25 20.99
N LEU A 363 4.71 -12.18 20.21
CA LEU A 363 5.85 -11.26 20.30
C LEU A 363 6.05 -10.76 21.74
N HIS A 364 4.95 -10.54 22.46
CA HIS A 364 4.99 -10.15 23.87
C HIS A 364 5.70 -11.18 24.74
N GLU A 365 5.37 -12.47 24.62
CA GLU A 365 6.03 -13.56 25.35
C GLU A 365 7.52 -13.65 25.00
N LEU A 366 7.86 -13.52 23.72
CA LEU A 366 9.24 -13.58 23.25
C LEU A 366 10.10 -12.44 23.84
N ILE A 367 9.56 -11.23 23.88
CA ILE A 367 10.26 -10.05 24.44
C ILE A 367 10.31 -10.10 25.98
N ALA A 368 9.25 -10.63 26.62
CA ALA A 368 9.15 -10.69 28.08
C ALA A 368 9.97 -11.82 28.69
N SER A 369 10.30 -12.86 27.92
CA SER A 369 11.03 -14.03 28.41
C SER A 369 12.44 -13.66 28.89
N PRO A 370 12.82 -14.04 30.12
CA PRO A 370 14.19 -13.90 30.61
C PRO A 370 15.14 -14.95 30.01
N ASP A 371 14.59 -16.04 29.46
CA ASP A 371 15.34 -17.19 28.96
C ASP A 371 15.77 -17.00 27.50
N LEU A 372 15.01 -16.19 26.74
CA LEU A 372 15.31 -15.92 25.34
C LEU A 372 16.24 -14.70 25.18
N LYS A 373 17.15 -14.81 24.23
CA LYS A 373 18.06 -13.73 23.82
C LYS A 373 17.39 -12.82 22.79
N THR A 374 17.81 -11.57 22.77
CA THR A 374 17.44 -10.61 21.72
C THR A 374 17.91 -11.12 20.35
N PRO A 375 17.02 -11.22 19.35
CA PRO A 375 17.39 -11.53 17.97
C PRO A 375 18.28 -10.46 17.34
N ASP A 376 18.95 -10.86 16.26
CA ASP A 376 19.81 -9.98 15.49
C ASP A 376 19.06 -8.73 15.01
N LEU A 377 19.80 -7.63 14.88
CA LEU A 377 19.21 -6.35 14.49
C LEU A 377 18.51 -6.45 13.12
N ASP A 378 19.11 -7.16 12.16
CA ASP A 378 18.54 -7.44 10.85
C ASP A 378 17.16 -8.09 10.92
N ASP A 379 17.00 -9.12 11.76
CA ASP A 379 15.72 -9.81 11.92
C ASP A 379 14.66 -8.91 12.55
N ARG A 380 15.06 -8.08 13.51
CA ARG A 380 14.17 -7.10 14.16
C ARG A 380 13.74 -5.99 13.20
N VAL A 381 14.66 -5.51 12.35
CA VAL A 381 14.35 -4.53 11.29
C VAL A 381 13.44 -5.15 10.23
N ARG A 382 13.67 -6.41 9.83
CA ARG A 382 12.78 -7.14 8.92
C ARG A 382 11.38 -7.30 9.51
N LEU A 383 11.27 -7.73 10.77
CA LEU A 383 9.99 -7.83 11.48
C LEU A 383 9.25 -6.48 11.48
N ALA A 384 9.95 -5.40 11.83
CA ALA A 384 9.39 -4.05 11.83
C ALA A 384 8.87 -3.64 10.43
N HIS A 385 9.65 -3.89 9.39
CA HIS A 385 9.25 -3.64 8.01
C HIS A 385 8.00 -4.44 7.65
N THR A 386 7.99 -5.75 7.90
CA THR A 386 6.86 -6.64 7.63
C THR A 386 5.56 -6.18 8.31
N LEU A 387 5.63 -5.74 9.57
CA LEU A 387 4.45 -5.22 10.28
C LEU A 387 3.96 -3.88 9.70
N ALA A 388 4.87 -3.00 9.28
CA ALA A 388 4.50 -1.75 8.62
C ALA A 388 3.86 -2.00 7.24
N VAL A 389 4.37 -2.98 6.48
CA VAL A 389 3.75 -3.45 5.23
C VAL A 389 2.33 -3.93 5.49
N ALA A 390 2.14 -4.83 6.46
CA ALA A 390 0.85 -5.38 6.83
C ALA A 390 -0.18 -4.30 7.17
N LEU A 391 0.22 -3.32 7.99
CA LEU A 391 -0.68 -2.23 8.35
C LEU A 391 -1.03 -1.35 7.15
N TRP A 392 -0.07 -1.05 6.27
CA TRP A 392 -0.32 -0.24 5.08
C TRP A 392 -1.28 -0.94 4.11
N SER A 393 -1.13 -2.24 3.91
CA SER A 393 -2.04 -3.05 3.12
C SER A 393 -3.44 -3.12 3.74
N LEU A 394 -3.55 -3.22 5.07
CA LEU A 394 -4.85 -3.18 5.75
C LEU A 394 -5.55 -1.83 5.56
N HIS A 395 -4.80 -0.73 5.68
CA HIS A 395 -5.32 0.63 5.52
C HIS A 395 -5.70 0.97 4.07
N SER A 396 -5.04 0.37 3.06
CA SER A 396 -5.39 0.57 1.64
C SER A 396 -6.76 -0.05 1.30
N LEU A 397 -7.20 -1.04 2.07
CA LEU A 397 -8.53 -1.65 2.06
C LEU A 397 -9.56 -0.90 2.91
N ASP A 398 -9.24 0.29 3.45
CA ASP A 398 -10.10 1.07 4.35
C ASP A 398 -10.56 0.29 5.59
N TRP A 399 -9.62 -0.48 6.15
CA TRP A 399 -9.84 -1.32 7.32
C TRP A 399 -8.96 -0.86 8.50
N LEU A 400 -9.52 -0.81 9.71
CA LEU A 400 -8.82 -0.39 10.94
C LEU A 400 -8.51 -1.58 11.83
N HIS A 401 -7.29 -1.69 12.33
CA HIS A 401 -6.87 -2.81 13.20
C HIS A 401 -7.43 -2.67 14.62
N LYS A 402 -7.29 -1.48 15.24
CA LYS A 402 -7.78 -1.10 16.59
C LYS A 402 -7.13 -1.76 17.81
N SER A 403 -6.44 -2.88 17.64
CA SER A 403 -5.86 -3.68 18.72
C SER A 403 -4.37 -4.01 18.52
N LEU A 404 -3.67 -3.29 17.64
CA LEU A 404 -2.29 -3.61 17.27
C LEU A 404 -1.38 -3.50 18.50
N CYS A 405 -0.79 -4.62 18.92
CA CYS A 405 0.15 -4.71 20.04
C CYS A 405 0.99 -5.99 19.93
N SER A 406 2.06 -6.10 20.72
CA SER A 406 2.94 -7.28 20.72
C SER A 406 2.24 -8.60 21.10
N ALA A 407 1.14 -8.57 21.85
CA ALA A 407 0.36 -9.78 22.17
C ALA A 407 -0.46 -10.31 20.97
N ASN A 408 -0.61 -9.49 19.92
CA ASN A 408 -1.40 -9.76 18.73
C ASN A 408 -0.53 -10.08 17.50
N ILE A 409 0.76 -10.34 17.72
CA ILE A 409 1.70 -10.79 16.69
C ILE A 409 2.14 -12.20 17.08
N LEU A 410 1.76 -13.19 16.29
CA LEU A 410 2.01 -14.60 16.56
C LEU A 410 3.15 -15.14 15.70
N PHE A 411 3.87 -16.12 16.26
CA PHE A 411 4.88 -16.91 15.55
C PHE A 411 4.56 -18.39 15.73
N PHE A 412 4.61 -19.13 14.62
CA PHE A 412 4.32 -20.56 14.56
C PHE A 412 5.51 -21.31 13.94
N PRO A 413 5.86 -22.50 14.47
CA PRO A 413 5.54 -23.01 15.81
C PRO A 413 6.04 -22.11 16.95
N SER A 414 5.63 -22.39 18.18
CA SER A 414 6.12 -21.69 19.39
C SER A 414 7.64 -21.78 19.51
N ALA A 415 8.30 -20.65 19.80
CA ALA A 415 9.75 -20.61 19.99
C ALA A 415 10.21 -21.50 21.15
N PHE A 416 9.37 -21.65 22.17
CA PHE A 416 9.65 -22.53 23.31
C PHE A 416 9.61 -24.00 22.90
N SER A 417 8.71 -24.38 21.99
CA SER A 417 8.63 -25.74 21.45
C SER A 417 9.78 -26.05 20.49
N THR A 418 10.19 -25.08 19.67
CA THR A 418 11.30 -25.27 18.72
C THR A 418 12.65 -25.30 19.39
N SER A 419 12.82 -24.62 20.53
CA SER A 419 14.08 -24.59 21.28
C SER A 419 14.65 -25.99 21.56
N ALA A 420 13.78 -26.96 21.86
CA ALA A 420 14.15 -28.35 22.13
C ALA A 420 14.75 -29.10 20.93
N HIS A 421 14.48 -28.61 19.71
CA HIS A 421 14.91 -29.22 18.45
C HIS A 421 16.03 -28.43 17.77
N SER A 422 16.56 -27.39 18.44
CA SER A 422 17.60 -26.53 17.90
C SER A 422 18.95 -27.25 17.83
N PRO A 423 19.76 -27.05 16.77
CA PRO A 423 21.02 -27.77 16.59
C PRO A 423 22.07 -27.44 17.65
N THR A 424 21.94 -26.30 18.34
CA THR A 424 22.85 -25.89 19.43
C THR A 424 22.08 -25.21 20.55
N ALA A 425 22.59 -25.30 21.78
CA ALA A 425 22.02 -24.59 22.92
C ALA A 425 22.01 -23.06 22.73
N ALA A 426 22.98 -22.51 21.99
CA ALA A 426 23.01 -21.07 21.70
C ALA A 426 21.87 -20.66 20.74
N ALA A 427 21.62 -21.45 19.69
CA ALA A 427 20.54 -21.21 18.76
C ALA A 427 19.16 -21.45 19.38
N ALA A 428 19.05 -22.34 20.38
CA ALA A 428 17.79 -22.58 21.10
C ALA A 428 17.27 -21.35 21.86
N LEU A 429 18.16 -20.41 22.21
CA LEU A 429 17.82 -19.21 22.97
C LEU A 429 17.39 -18.04 22.09
N VAL A 430 17.60 -18.08 20.78
CA VAL A 430 17.22 -17.00 19.87
C VAL A 430 15.92 -17.37 19.18
N PRO A 431 14.80 -16.66 19.45
CA PRO A 431 13.53 -16.99 18.82
C PRO A 431 13.54 -16.62 17.33
N ASP A 432 12.95 -17.48 16.50
CA ASP A 432 12.69 -17.16 15.10
C ASP A 432 11.51 -16.17 15.01
N ILE A 433 11.78 -15.00 14.41
CA ILE A 433 10.81 -13.92 14.23
C ILE A 433 10.58 -13.55 12.76
N GLN A 434 10.99 -14.42 11.82
CA GLN A 434 10.97 -14.10 10.39
C GLN A 434 9.56 -14.13 9.77
N ARG A 435 8.62 -14.88 10.37
CA ARG A 435 7.26 -15.08 9.86
C ARG A 435 6.21 -14.68 10.89
N PRO A 436 6.00 -13.36 11.09
CA PRO A 436 4.95 -12.88 11.96
C PRO A 436 3.57 -13.11 11.34
N TYR A 437 2.59 -13.40 12.19
CA TYR A 437 1.18 -13.40 11.84
C TYR A 437 0.45 -12.34 12.66
N LEU A 438 -0.18 -11.41 11.96
CA LEU A 438 -1.02 -10.38 12.57
C LEU A 438 -2.37 -10.98 12.95
N THR A 439 -2.78 -10.72 14.20
CA THR A 439 -4.03 -11.19 14.81
C THR A 439 -4.64 -10.05 15.66
N GLY A 440 -5.71 -10.30 16.41
CA GLY A 440 -6.42 -9.29 17.18
C GLY A 440 -7.49 -8.58 16.37
N PHE A 441 -8.07 -9.24 15.36
CA PHE A 441 -9.13 -8.60 14.58
C PHE A 441 -10.48 -8.60 15.33
N ASP A 442 -10.51 -9.14 16.55
CA ASP A 442 -11.61 -9.14 17.49
C ASP A 442 -12.21 -7.74 17.74
N ALA A 443 -11.42 -6.65 17.68
CA ALA A 443 -11.92 -5.27 17.81
C ALA A 443 -11.99 -4.50 16.47
N SER A 444 -11.54 -5.14 15.40
CA SER A 444 -11.31 -4.56 14.09
C SER A 444 -12.61 -4.28 13.32
N ARG A 445 -12.61 -3.24 12.45
CA ARG A 445 -13.83 -2.72 11.82
C ARG A 445 -13.55 -1.90 10.54
N PRO A 446 -14.59 -1.56 9.75
CA PRO A 446 -14.48 -0.61 8.65
C PRO A 446 -14.18 0.79 9.13
N ASP A 447 -13.35 1.54 8.42
CA ASP A 447 -12.99 2.91 8.80
C ASP A 447 -14.24 3.78 9.01
N PHE A 448 -15.15 3.73 8.02
CA PHE A 448 -16.34 4.58 7.96
C PHE A 448 -17.55 4.08 8.78
N ASP A 449 -17.53 2.85 9.31
CA ASP A 449 -18.63 2.30 10.09
C ASP A 449 -18.35 2.39 11.59
N GLN A 450 -18.65 3.56 12.17
CA GLN A 450 -18.45 3.81 13.60
C GLN A 450 -19.44 3.04 14.47
N ALA A 451 -20.63 2.70 13.95
CA ALA A 451 -21.66 1.96 14.68
C ALA A 451 -21.22 0.53 15.02
N LEU A 452 -20.32 -0.05 14.23
CA LEU A 452 -19.70 -1.36 14.51
C LEU A 452 -18.54 -1.28 15.52
N SER A 453 -18.22 -0.10 16.05
CA SER A 453 -17.15 0.06 17.03
C SER A 453 -17.60 -0.32 18.43
N VAL A 454 -17.47 -1.60 18.79
CA VAL A 454 -17.71 -2.06 20.15
C VAL A 454 -16.45 -1.86 21.01
N ALA A 455 -16.63 -1.33 22.22
CA ALA A 455 -15.54 -1.24 23.19
C ALA A 455 -15.25 -2.65 23.73
N PRO A 456 -14.01 -3.15 23.64
CA PRO A 456 -13.68 -4.45 24.19
C PRO A 456 -13.91 -4.42 25.70
N ARG A 457 -14.76 -5.33 26.20
CA ARG A 457 -15.09 -5.47 27.63
C ARG A 457 -13.89 -5.97 28.47
N ASN A 458 -12.84 -6.48 27.83
CA ASN A 458 -11.64 -6.96 28.50
C ASN A 458 -10.52 -5.89 28.51
N PRO A 459 -10.04 -5.45 29.70
CA PRO A 459 -8.86 -4.60 29.81
C PRO A 459 -7.62 -5.44 29.49
N SER A 460 -7.07 -5.28 28.29
CA SER A 460 -5.87 -6.01 27.87
C SER A 460 -4.62 -5.13 27.91
N ILE A 461 -3.46 -5.79 27.81
CA ILE A 461 -2.15 -5.19 27.47
C ILE A 461 -2.26 -4.17 26.31
N ALA A 462 -3.27 -4.30 25.44
CA ALA A 462 -3.53 -3.37 24.35
C ALA A 462 -3.82 -1.94 24.81
N THR A 463 -4.27 -1.68 26.04
CA THR A 463 -4.57 -0.31 26.50
C THR A 463 -3.33 0.60 26.45
N LEU A 464 -2.14 0.06 26.76
CA LEU A 464 -0.89 0.83 26.67
C LEU A 464 -0.48 1.19 25.24
N HIS A 465 -0.99 0.44 24.27
CA HIS A 465 -0.71 0.63 22.85
C HIS A 465 -1.69 1.61 22.17
N ARG A 466 -2.81 1.94 22.82
CA ARG A 466 -3.82 2.84 22.24
C ARG A 466 -3.37 4.29 22.26
N HIS A 467 -3.77 5.02 21.22
CA HIS A 467 -3.59 6.47 21.17
C HIS A 467 -4.39 7.15 22.30
N PRO A 468 -3.82 8.14 23.03
CA PRO A 468 -4.52 8.83 24.12
C PRO A 468 -5.88 9.43 23.72
N ALA A 469 -6.02 9.92 22.48
CA ALA A 469 -7.32 10.43 22.00
C ALA A 469 -8.41 9.36 21.98
N SER A 470 -8.11 8.12 21.59
CA SER A 470 -9.07 7.00 21.61
C SER A 470 -9.60 6.76 23.02
N LEU A 471 -8.72 6.85 24.04
CA LEU A 471 -9.09 6.69 25.45
C LEU A 471 -9.95 7.85 25.98
N ARG A 472 -9.93 9.01 25.31
CA ARG A 472 -10.82 10.16 25.59
C ARG A 472 -12.15 10.08 24.83
N GLY A 473 -12.42 8.99 24.10
CA GLY A 473 -13.66 8.79 23.36
C GLY A 473 -13.64 9.31 21.92
N PHE A 474 -12.47 9.71 21.38
CA PHE A 474 -12.38 10.03 19.95
C PHE A 474 -12.60 8.77 19.11
N PRO A 475 -13.35 8.86 17.99
CA PRO A 475 -13.50 7.74 17.07
C PRO A 475 -12.13 7.25 16.59
N HIS A 476 -11.94 5.93 16.60
CA HIS A 476 -10.68 5.34 16.13
C HIS A 476 -10.51 5.56 14.64
N CYS A 477 -9.34 6.03 14.21
CA CYS A 477 -8.99 6.31 12.81
C CYS A 477 -7.61 5.73 12.46
N LYS A 478 -7.23 5.75 11.16
CA LYS A 478 -5.95 5.21 10.66
C LYS A 478 -4.71 5.72 11.44
N PRO A 479 -4.55 7.03 11.75
CA PRO A 479 -3.45 7.52 12.59
C PRO A 479 -3.29 6.80 13.93
N MET A 480 -4.38 6.35 14.56
CA MET A 480 -4.30 5.66 15.85
C MET A 480 -3.71 4.24 15.74
N ASP A 481 -3.90 3.57 14.60
CA ASP A 481 -3.18 2.31 14.32
C ASP A 481 -1.70 2.58 14.05
N ILE A 482 -1.35 3.68 13.35
CA ILE A 482 0.05 4.07 13.10
C ILE A 482 0.77 4.35 14.42
N TYR A 483 0.11 5.04 15.36
CA TYR A 483 0.64 5.24 16.71
C TYR A 483 0.89 3.91 17.43
N SER A 484 -0.07 2.98 17.34
CA SER A 484 0.04 1.65 17.93
C SER A 484 1.21 0.85 17.32
N LEU A 485 1.41 0.97 16.00
CA LEU A 485 2.58 0.42 15.31
C LEU A 485 3.87 1.02 15.87
N GLY A 486 3.95 2.34 16.04
CA GLY A 486 5.12 3.01 16.61
C GLY A 486 5.51 2.46 17.99
N LEU A 487 4.53 2.13 18.83
CA LEU A 487 4.76 1.50 20.13
C LEU A 487 5.27 0.06 20.02
N VAL A 488 4.73 -0.75 19.09
CA VAL A 488 5.25 -2.10 18.81
C VAL A 488 6.68 -2.03 18.26
N LEU A 489 6.96 -1.11 17.34
CA LEU A 489 8.30 -0.89 16.80
C LEU A 489 9.30 -0.48 17.88
N LEU A 490 8.86 0.31 18.87
CA LEU A 490 9.65 0.66 20.04
C LEU A 490 9.97 -0.58 20.90
N GLU A 491 9.01 -1.47 21.14
CA GLU A 491 9.23 -2.74 21.85
C GLU A 491 10.23 -3.63 21.13
N ILE A 492 10.09 -3.78 19.80
CA ILE A 492 11.02 -4.55 18.95
C ILE A 492 12.43 -3.93 18.99
N GLY A 493 12.51 -2.61 18.91
CA GLY A 493 13.78 -1.90 18.85
C GLY A 493 14.56 -1.96 20.17
N LEU A 494 13.87 -1.82 21.31
CA LEU A 494 14.47 -1.97 22.64
C LEU A 494 14.61 -3.43 23.08
N TRP A 495 13.89 -4.34 22.42
CA TRP A 495 13.63 -5.70 22.88
C TRP A 495 13.18 -5.74 24.35
N LYS A 496 12.19 -4.90 24.67
CA LYS A 496 11.64 -4.79 26.02
C LYS A 496 10.18 -4.34 25.99
N ILE A 497 9.33 -5.06 26.73
CA ILE A 497 7.88 -4.78 26.79
C ILE A 497 7.61 -3.43 27.49
N LEU A 498 6.61 -2.68 27.01
CA LEU A 498 6.26 -1.36 27.55
C LEU A 498 5.80 -1.40 29.00
N GLN A 499 5.18 -2.50 29.44
CA GLN A 499 4.71 -2.72 30.80
C GLN A 499 5.84 -2.58 31.82
N ALA A 500 7.09 -2.90 31.43
CA ALA A 500 8.25 -2.77 32.31
C ALA A 500 8.57 -1.32 32.70
N TYR A 501 8.11 -0.35 31.90
CA TYR A 501 8.32 1.09 32.13
C TYR A 501 7.06 1.78 32.66
N HIS A 502 5.88 1.22 32.41
CA HIS A 502 4.62 1.83 32.79
C HIS A 502 4.41 1.78 34.31
N ARG A 503 3.82 2.85 34.86
CA ARG A 503 3.37 2.91 36.26
C ARG A 503 1.86 3.17 36.29
N PRO A 504 1.08 2.47 37.15
CA PRO A 504 -0.38 2.56 37.16
C PRO A 504 -0.97 3.97 37.33
N HIS A 505 -0.22 4.89 37.94
CA HIS A 505 -0.65 6.28 38.17
C HIS A 505 -0.40 7.22 36.99
N TYR A 506 0.15 6.72 35.87
CA TYR A 506 0.34 7.54 34.68
C TYR A 506 -0.99 7.70 33.93
N SER A 507 -1.33 8.95 33.61
CA SER A 507 -2.32 9.22 32.58
C SER A 507 -1.76 8.84 31.20
N ALA A 508 -2.65 8.58 30.23
CA ALA A 508 -2.24 8.25 28.87
C ALA A 508 -1.35 9.33 28.22
N ASP A 509 -1.69 10.61 28.41
CA ASP A 509 -0.87 11.72 27.90
C ASP A 509 0.49 11.79 28.58
N ARG A 510 0.56 11.62 29.91
CA ARG A 510 1.84 11.60 30.62
C ARG A 510 2.72 10.44 30.16
N TRP A 511 2.13 9.26 30.00
CA TRP A 511 2.81 8.09 29.46
C TRP A 511 3.41 8.37 28.08
N ARG A 512 2.61 8.89 27.13
CA ARG A 512 3.07 9.27 25.79
C ARG A 512 4.18 10.32 25.85
N ASP A 513 3.93 11.45 26.50
CA ASP A 513 4.78 12.63 26.33
C ASP A 513 6.02 12.61 27.20
N LYS A 514 5.91 12.12 28.44
CA LYS A 514 7.01 12.17 29.41
C LYS A 514 7.82 10.90 29.48
N VAL A 515 7.25 9.76 29.11
CA VAL A 515 7.97 8.47 29.17
C VAL A 515 8.35 8.02 27.77
N VAL A 516 7.38 7.78 26.90
CA VAL A 516 7.63 7.24 25.56
C VAL A 516 8.46 8.22 24.73
N ARG A 517 7.94 9.43 24.47
CA ARG A 517 8.58 10.39 23.56
C ARG A 517 9.82 11.06 24.16
N ALA A 518 9.78 11.44 25.44
CA ALA A 518 10.90 12.16 26.05
C ALA A 518 12.05 11.26 26.53
N VAL A 519 11.83 9.96 26.78
CA VAL A 519 12.86 9.07 27.36
C VAL A 519 13.13 7.86 26.47
N LEU A 520 12.11 7.06 26.15
CA LEU A 520 12.32 5.78 25.45
C LEU A 520 12.77 5.97 24.00
N VAL A 521 12.12 6.87 23.25
CA VAL A 521 12.45 7.15 21.84
C VAL A 521 13.87 7.70 21.68
N PRO A 522 14.34 8.71 22.46
CA PRO A 522 15.73 9.15 22.38
C PRO A 522 16.75 8.03 22.65
N GLY A 523 16.47 7.17 23.65
CA GLY A 523 17.34 6.05 24.02
C GLY A 523 17.48 4.98 22.93
N LEU A 524 16.46 4.83 22.08
CA LEU A 524 16.40 3.85 21.00
C LEU A 524 17.53 4.02 19.97
N GLY A 525 17.95 5.27 19.69
CA GLY A 525 18.98 5.54 18.68
C GLY A 525 20.31 4.83 18.95
N SER A 526 20.68 4.64 20.22
CA SER A 526 21.90 3.92 20.62
C SER A 526 21.81 2.40 20.45
N LYS A 527 20.59 1.85 20.29
CA LYS A 527 20.33 0.40 20.23
C LYS A 527 20.13 -0.12 18.82
N VAL A 528 19.50 0.68 17.96
CA VAL A 528 19.08 0.26 16.60
C VAL A 528 19.44 1.27 15.52
N GLY A 529 20.16 2.33 15.89
CA GLY A 529 20.56 3.40 14.98
C GLY A 529 19.49 4.49 14.80
N ARG A 530 19.95 5.61 14.23
CA ARG A 530 19.13 6.82 14.05
C ARG A 530 17.93 6.60 13.13
N ARG A 531 18.10 5.90 12.00
CA ARG A 531 17.03 5.71 11.02
C ARG A 531 15.80 5.01 11.60
N TYR A 532 16.01 3.91 12.32
CA TYR A 532 14.93 3.19 12.98
C TYR A 532 14.25 4.05 14.06
N ARG A 533 15.04 4.80 14.86
CA ARG A 533 14.49 5.74 15.84
C ARG A 533 13.59 6.79 15.20
N ASP A 534 14.05 7.42 14.12
CA ASP A 534 13.33 8.48 13.43
C ASP A 534 12.00 7.93 12.82
N VAL A 535 11.97 6.65 12.41
CA VAL A 535 10.74 5.94 12.02
C VAL A 535 9.76 5.83 13.19
N VAL A 536 10.23 5.35 14.34
CA VAL A 536 9.39 5.21 15.55
C VAL A 536 8.84 6.57 15.99
N GLU A 537 9.68 7.60 16.00
CA GLU A 537 9.27 8.96 16.34
C GLU A 537 8.19 9.50 15.39
N LYS A 538 8.32 9.22 14.08
CA LYS A 538 7.32 9.61 13.08
C LYS A 538 5.97 8.93 13.34
N CYS A 539 5.96 7.63 13.58
CA CYS A 539 4.73 6.91 13.92
C CYS A 539 4.06 7.45 15.19
N LEU A 540 4.84 7.87 16.19
CA LEU A 540 4.33 8.37 17.46
C LEU A 540 3.96 9.87 17.45
N SER A 541 4.21 10.56 16.34
CA SER A 541 3.93 11.99 16.19
C SER A 541 2.72 12.27 15.29
N VAL A 542 2.02 11.21 14.84
CA VAL A 542 0.77 11.34 14.08
C VAL A 542 -0.32 12.00 14.93
N SER A 543 -1.15 12.83 14.28
CA SER A 543 -2.30 13.49 14.90
C SER A 543 -3.59 12.73 14.58
N GLU A 544 -4.52 12.69 15.52
CA GLU A 544 -5.88 12.17 15.31
C GLU A 544 -6.66 12.93 14.22
N GLU A 545 -6.26 14.16 13.89
CA GLU A 545 -6.89 15.02 12.88
C GLU A 545 -6.40 14.75 11.45
N MET A 546 -5.37 13.91 11.28
CA MET A 546 -4.82 13.60 9.96
C MET A 546 -5.84 12.90 9.08
N THR A 547 -5.89 13.30 7.82
CA THR A 547 -6.67 12.65 6.78
C THR A 547 -6.16 11.25 6.47
N SER A 548 -7.01 10.42 5.84
CA SER A 548 -6.60 9.09 5.34
C SER A 548 -5.38 9.17 4.39
N THR A 549 -5.29 10.23 3.59
CA THR A 549 -4.20 10.44 2.63
C THR A 549 -2.89 10.78 3.33
N GLU A 550 -2.93 11.66 4.34
CA GLU A 550 -1.74 11.96 5.13
C GLU A 550 -1.26 10.73 5.92
N ALA A 551 -2.18 9.93 6.45
CA ALA A 551 -1.86 8.68 7.12
C ALA A 551 -1.21 7.66 6.17
N ALA A 552 -1.73 7.53 4.94
CA ALA A 552 -1.15 6.66 3.90
C ALA A 552 0.28 7.09 3.54
N LYS A 553 0.51 8.40 3.40
CA LYS A 553 1.85 8.96 3.15
C LYS A 553 2.83 8.67 4.28
N VAL A 554 2.39 8.78 5.54
CA VAL A 554 3.24 8.40 6.69
C VAL A 554 3.64 6.94 6.63
N LEU A 555 2.71 6.03 6.33
CA LEU A 555 3.02 4.60 6.23
C LEU A 555 3.97 4.28 5.08
N GLU A 556 3.80 4.92 3.92
CA GLU A 556 4.72 4.82 2.80
C GLU A 556 6.15 5.25 3.18
N GLU A 557 6.28 6.39 3.86
CA GLU A 557 7.57 6.89 4.34
C GLU A 557 8.19 5.96 5.40
N VAL A 558 7.39 5.39 6.29
CA VAL A 558 7.82 4.41 7.32
C VAL A 558 8.36 3.14 6.66
N VAL A 559 7.62 2.54 5.73
CA VAL A 559 8.02 1.33 5.00
C VAL A 559 9.31 1.58 4.24
N THR A 560 9.37 2.67 3.47
CA THR A 560 10.55 3.04 2.67
C THR A 560 11.77 3.28 3.55
N ALA A 561 11.59 3.95 4.69
CA ALA A 561 12.67 4.21 5.62
C ALA A 561 13.22 2.93 6.27
N LEU A 562 12.35 1.98 6.64
CA LEU A 562 12.73 0.68 7.20
C LEU A 562 13.46 -0.20 6.19
N GLU A 563 12.98 -0.26 4.94
CA GLU A 563 13.65 -0.98 3.85
C GLU A 563 15.03 -0.40 3.53
N GLY A 564 15.18 0.91 3.66
CA GLY A 564 16.46 1.59 3.48
C GLY A 564 17.49 1.33 4.60
N ILE A 565 17.12 0.69 5.71
CA ILE A 565 18.06 0.34 6.78
C ILE A 565 18.88 -0.87 6.32
N ARG A 566 20.09 -0.59 5.83
CA ARG A 566 21.14 -1.60 5.69
C ARG A 566 21.76 -1.77 7.08
N VAL A 567 21.55 -2.94 7.68
CA VAL A 567 22.20 -3.30 8.94
C VAL A 567 23.57 -3.92 8.66
#